data_AF-A0A151UKT0-F1
#
_entry.id   AF-A0A151UKT0-F1
#
_cell.length_a   1.000
_cell.length_b   1.000
_cell.length_c   1.000
_cell.angle_alpha   90.00
_cell.angle_beta   90.00
_cell.angle_gamma   90.00
#
_symmetry.space_group_name_H-M   'P 1'
#
loop_
_entity.id
_entity.type
_entity.pdbx_description
1 polymer ?
#
loop_
_entity_poly.entity_id
_entity_poly.type
_entity_poly.pdbx_seq_one_letter_code
_entity_poly.pdbx_strand_id
1 'polypeptide(L)' 'MPKILISVVTTLEELLFTQSQIEREKVVLHYGITFDDNISLIIIIEKSDTAIMEDVFSANCYFFIIRNNDLT' A
#
# COMPACT_ATOMS: atom_id res chain seq x y z
N MET A 1 -6.85 -0.12 14.93
CA MET A 1 -6.52 -0.87 13.71
C MET A 1 -5.14 -0.43 13.23
N PRO A 2 -4.15 -1.34 13.17
CA PRO A 2 -2.81 -1.06 12.69
C PRO A 2 -2.81 -0.81 11.18
N LYS A 3 -1.82 -0.05 10.71
CA LYS A 3 -1.69 0.41 9.32
C LYS A 3 -0.27 0.18 8.84
N ILE A 4 -0.12 -0.45 7.66
CA ILE A 4 1.15 -0.53 6.93
C ILE A 4 1.14 0.58 5.88
N LEU A 5 2.17 1.41 5.92
CA LEU A 5 2.38 2.49 4.97
C LEU A 5 3.43 2.06 3.94
N ILE A 6 3.06 2.05 2.67
CA ILE A 6 3.96 1.77 1.55
C ILE A 6 4.29 3.11 0.87
N SER A 7 5.56 3.50 0.92
CA SER A 7 6.05 4.71 0.24
C SER A 7 6.43 4.39 -1.21
N VAL A 8 6.39 5.40 -2.07
CA VAL A 8 6.99 5.33 -3.43
C VAL A 8 6.34 4.27 -4.35
N VAL A 9 5.03 4.05 -4.26
CA VAL A 9 4.34 3.21 -5.25
C VAL A 9 4.16 4.02 -6.52
N THR A 10 4.73 3.55 -7.63
CA THR A 10 4.71 4.24 -8.93
C THR A 10 3.83 3.54 -9.97
N THR A 11 3.53 2.26 -9.77
CA THR A 11 2.67 1.48 -10.67
C THR A 11 1.68 0.60 -9.93
N LEU A 12 0.58 0.21 -10.60
CA LEU A 12 -0.36 -0.76 -10.04
C LEU A 12 0.29 -2.14 -9.83
N GLU A 13 1.20 -2.53 -10.70
CA GLU A 13 1.92 -3.81 -10.59
C GLU A 13 2.75 -3.86 -9.30
N GLU A 14 3.48 -2.80 -8.98
CA GLU A 14 4.23 -2.68 -7.71
C GLU A 14 3.33 -2.80 -6.50
N LEU A 15 2.13 -2.20 -6.55
CA LEU A 15 1.16 -2.30 -5.48
C LEU A 15 0.69 -3.75 -5.29
N LEU A 16 0.18 -4.38 -6.34
CA LEU A 16 -0.36 -5.73 -6.28
C LEU A 16 0.72 -6.74 -5.88
N PHE A 17 1.93 -6.57 -6.40
CA PHE A 17 3.08 -7.38 -6.01
C PHE A 17 3.37 -7.23 -4.51
N THR A 18 3.42 -6.00 -3.99
CA THR A 18 3.68 -5.75 -2.56
C THR A 18 2.58 -6.33 -1.68
N GLN A 19 1.31 -6.20 -2.06
CA GLN A 19 0.18 -6.83 -1.36
C GLN A 19 0.35 -8.34 -1.29
N SER A 20 0.73 -8.97 -2.40
CA SER A 20 0.95 -10.42 -2.44
C SER A 20 2.10 -10.88 -1.52
N GLN A 21 3.16 -10.07 -1.38
CA GLN A 21 4.24 -10.37 -0.44
C GLN A 21 3.77 -10.25 1.01
N ILE A 22 2.99 -9.22 1.33
CA ILE A 22 2.46 -9.04 2.69
C ILE A 22 1.55 -10.19 3.08
N GLU A 23 0.63 -10.61 2.22
CA GLU A 23 -0.24 -11.75 2.49
C GLU A 23 0.55 -13.06 2.64
N ARG A 24 1.63 -13.24 1.87
CA ARG A 24 2.54 -14.37 2.05
C ARG A 24 3.22 -14.35 3.42
N GLU A 25 3.75 -13.20 3.84
CA GLU A 25 4.42 -13.06 5.13
C GLU A 25 3.44 -13.22 6.29
N LYS A 26 2.20 -12.74 6.18
CA LYS A 26 1.14 -12.99 7.18
C LYS A 26 0.95 -14.49 7.43
N VAL A 27 0.86 -15.29 6.37
CA VAL A 27 0.75 -16.76 6.50
C VAL A 27 1.95 -17.35 7.22
N VAL A 28 3.16 -16.86 6.95
CA VAL A 28 4.38 -17.32 7.65
C VAL A 28 4.36 -16.92 9.13
N LEU A 29 3.93 -15.70 9.45
CA LEU A 29 3.89 -15.19 10.82
C LEU A 29 2.84 -15.93 11.69
N HIS A 30 1.76 -16.44 11.09
CA HIS A 30 0.79 -17.29 11.81
C HIS A 30 1.40 -18.56 12.41
N TYR A 31 2.61 -18.97 12.01
CA TYR A 31 3.37 -20.08 12.61
C TYR A 31 4.07 -19.72 13.94
N GLY A 32 3.47 -18.87 14.76
CA GLY A 32 3.94 -18.61 16.13
C GLY A 32 3.95 -17.16 16.58
N ILE A 33 3.51 -16.23 15.72
CA ILE A 33 3.38 -14.81 16.06
C ILE A 33 1.91 -14.40 15.89
N THR A 34 1.32 -13.86 16.96
CA THR A 34 -0.04 -13.31 16.91
C THR A 34 0.01 -11.86 16.46
N PHE A 35 -0.80 -11.49 15.47
CA PHE A 35 -1.00 -10.12 15.01
C PHE A 35 -2.46 -9.89 14.58
N ASP A 36 -2.82 -8.64 14.29
CA ASP A 36 -4.15 -8.27 13.80
C ASP A 36 -4.23 -8.57 12.29
N ASP A 37 -5.07 -9.51 11.88
CA ASP A 37 -5.26 -9.84 10.46
C ASP A 37 -5.83 -8.68 9.63
N ASN A 38 -6.49 -7.73 10.30
CA ASN A 38 -7.15 -6.58 9.67
C ASN A 38 -6.23 -5.36 9.52
N ILE A 39 -4.92 -5.57 9.38
CA ILE A 39 -3.97 -4.48 9.08
C ILE A 39 -4.35 -3.84 7.74
N SER A 40 -4.69 -2.55 7.77
CA SER A 40 -4.94 -1.77 6.55
C SER A 40 -3.65 -1.42 5.84
N LEU A 41 -3.72 -1.44 4.50
CA LEU A 41 -2.67 -0.97 3.61
C LEU A 41 -2.96 0.44 3.12
N ILE A 42 -1.97 1.32 3.31
CA ILE A 42 -1.99 2.72 2.88
C ILE A 42 -0.81 2.91 1.94
N ILE A 43 -1.02 3.60 0.82
CA ILE A 43 0.06 3.96 -0.08
C ILE A 43 0.28 5.47 -0.08
N ILE A 44 1.52 5.88 -0.30
CA ILE A 44 1.87 7.27 -0.54
C ILE A 44 2.00 7.47 -2.05
N ILE A 45 1.25 8.43 -2.58
CA ILE A 45 1.36 8.90 -3.97
C ILE A 45 2.25 10.15 -3.93
N GLU A 46 3.46 10.01 -4.45
CA GLU A 46 4.45 11.09 -4.45
C GLU A 46 4.66 11.69 -5.85
N LYS A 47 4.19 11.04 -6.92
CA LYS A 47 4.38 11.51 -8.31
C LYS A 47 3.05 11.93 -8.94
N SER A 48 3.12 12.95 -9.79
CA SER A 48 2.00 13.43 -10.60
C SER A 48 1.43 12.34 -11.51
N ASP A 49 2.30 11.50 -12.11
CA ASP A 49 1.87 10.38 -12.96
C ASP A 49 1.01 9.35 -12.21
N THR A 50 1.28 9.13 -10.92
CA THR A 50 0.47 8.23 -10.08
C THR A 50 -0.78 8.88 -9.54
N ALA A 51 -0.81 10.21 -9.39
CA ALA A 51 -2.03 10.94 -9.06
C ALA A 51 -3.10 10.83 -10.17
N ILE A 52 -2.68 10.75 -11.44
CA ILE A 52 -3.62 10.54 -12.57
C ILE A 52 -4.31 9.18 -12.49
N MET A 53 -3.67 8.20 -11.84
CA MET A 53 -4.21 6.85 -11.64
C MET A 53 -4.92 6.69 -10.29
N GLU A 54 -5.30 7.78 -9.61
CA GLU A 54 -5.96 7.74 -8.29
C GLU A 54 -7.13 6.77 -8.27
N ASP A 55 -8.01 6.80 -9.28
CA ASP A 55 -9.16 5.90 -9.37
C ASP A 55 -8.74 4.42 -9.35
N VAL A 56 -7.67 4.08 -10.07
CA VAL A 56 -7.13 2.71 -10.16
C VAL A 56 -6.54 2.27 -8.82
N PHE A 57 -5.80 3.16 -8.16
CA PHE A 57 -5.22 2.87 -6.86
C PHE A 57 -6.31 2.81 -5.77
N SER A 58 -7.35 3.64 -5.84
CA SER A 58 -8.48 3.70 -4.87
C SER A 58 -9.26 2.40 -4.79
N ALA A 59 -9.36 1.67 -5.90
CA ALA A 59 -9.98 0.35 -5.93
C ALA A 59 -9.14 -0.72 -5.20
N ASN A 60 -7.85 -0.46 -4.97
CA ASN A 60 -6.89 -1.43 -4.44
C ASN A 60 -6.23 -1.00 -3.12
N CYS A 61 -6.54 0.19 -2.59
CA CYS A 61 -5.93 0.74 -1.37
C CYS A 61 -6.97 1.43 -0.48
N TYR A 62 -6.73 1.43 0.83
CA TYR A 62 -7.67 2.03 1.79
C TYR A 62 -7.55 3.57 1.89
N PHE A 63 -6.39 4.15 1.59
CA PHE A 63 -6.15 5.60 1.67
C PHE A 63 -4.87 6.01 0.92
N PHE A 64 -4.80 7.28 0.45
CA PHE A 64 -3.63 7.88 -0.18
C PHE A 64 -3.08 9.06 0.62
N ILE A 65 -1.77 9.21 0.66
CA ILE A 65 -1.11 10.42 1.15
C ILE A 65 -0.43 11.09 -0.04
N ILE A 66 -0.84 12.32 -0.36
CA ILE A 66 -0.17 13.16 -1.35
C ILE A 66 0.92 13.95 -0.62
N ARG A 67 2.18 13.77 -1.01
CA ARG A 67 3.27 14.62 -0.56
C ARG A 67 3.57 15.69 -1.60
N ASN A 68 3.19 16.93 -1.31
CA ASN A 68 3.36 18.08 -2.21
C ASN A 68 4.82 18.44 -2.54
N ASN A 69 5.82 17.90 -1.83
CA ASN A 69 7.22 18.22 -2.12
C ASN A 69 7.72 17.61 -3.43
N ASP A 70 7.14 16.49 -3.88
CA ASP A 70 7.53 15.76 -5.09
C ASP A 70 6.51 15.93 -6.25
N LEU A 71 5.38 16.60 -5.98
CA LEU A 71 4.31 16.84 -6.96
C LEU A 71 4.45 18.17 -7.74
N THR A 72 5.32 19.08 -7.27
CA THR A 72 5.59 20.40 -7.87
C THR A 72 6.60 20.37 -9.00
#